data_AF-A0A9D8M4Z7-F1
#
_entry.id   AF-A0A9D8M4Z7-F1
#
_cell.length_a   1.000
_cell.length_b   1.000
_cell.length_c   1.000
_cell.angle_alpha   90.00
_cell.angle_beta   90.00
_cell.angle_gamma   90.00
#
_symmetry.space_group_name_H-M   'P 1'
#
loop_
_entity.id
_entity.type
_entity.pdbx_description
1 polymer ?
#
loop_
_entity_poly.entity_id
_entity_poly.type
_entity_poly.pdbx_seq_one_letter_code
_entity_poly.pdbx_strand_id
1 'polypeptide(L)'
;MSFFRGDAHKIYMQLRKNRDSIHDSKYLKELYEVRKFYESLDRDVLQLIYYRLIKEKNGSGMIPIFVSSIPFLFLIFSQHLQKILFQEGTRNWMIFIVCYITGITAALFFHFRENAWASSHIEMIKDILEERKK
;
A
#
# COMPACT_ATOMS: atom_id res chain seq x y z
N MET A 1 13.04 21.71 11.90
CA MET A 1 12.35 20.40 11.79
C MET A 1 12.13 20.16 10.30
N SER A 2 12.85 19.22 9.68
CA SER A 2 12.87 19.08 8.21
C SER A 2 11.66 18.26 7.74
N PHE A 3 10.74 18.91 7.03
CA PHE A 3 9.55 18.32 6.41
C PHE A 3 9.88 17.42 5.19
N PHE A 4 11.16 17.35 4.79
CA PHE A 4 11.62 16.64 3.59
C PHE A 4 12.21 15.24 3.86
N ARG A 5 12.22 14.78 5.11
CA ARG A 5 12.76 13.46 5.43
C ARG A 5 11.65 12.42 5.35
N GLY A 6 11.79 11.46 4.43
CA GLY A 6 10.83 10.38 4.17
C GLY A 6 10.63 9.45 5.37
N ASP A 7 9.62 8.58 5.29
CA ASP A 7 9.17 7.76 6.43
C ASP A 7 10.25 6.83 6.99
N ALA A 8 11.15 6.31 6.14
CA ALA A 8 12.32 5.54 6.59
C ALA A 8 13.24 6.35 7.52
N HIS A 9 13.44 7.65 7.26
CA HIS A 9 14.24 8.50 8.14
C HIS A 9 13.53 8.76 9.47
N LYS A 10 12.20 8.90 9.46
CA LYS A 10 11.42 9.04 10.70
C LYS A 10 11.54 7.78 11.57
N ILE A 11 11.42 6.59 10.94
CA ILE A 11 11.62 5.31 11.60
C ILE A 11 13.03 5.23 12.20
N TYR A 12 14.06 5.54 11.41
CA TYR A 12 15.45 5.58 11.89
C TYR A 12 15.63 6.50 13.10
N MET A 13 15.09 7.73 13.05
CA MET A 13 15.19 8.68 14.16
C MET A 13 14.50 8.17 15.42
N GLN A 14 13.37 7.48 15.27
CA GLN A 14 12.61 6.94 16.40
C GLN A 14 13.32 5.75 17.04
N LEU A 15 13.83 4.81 16.24
CA LEU A 15 14.63 3.69 16.71
C LEU A 15 15.94 4.15 17.36
N ARG A 16 16.59 5.17 16.78
CA ARG A 16 17.81 5.76 17.33
C ARG A 16 17.59 6.39 18.71
N LYS A 17 16.44 7.04 18.93
CA LYS A 17 16.13 7.70 20.21
C LYS A 17 15.86 6.69 21.32
N ASN A 18 15.25 5.55 20.99
CA ASN A 18 14.87 4.51 21.94
C ASN A 18 15.78 3.28 21.80
N ARG A 19 17.09 3.50 21.71
CA ARG A 19 18.07 2.46 21.37
C ARG A 19 18.03 1.27 22.33
N ASP A 20 17.86 1.55 23.62
CA ASP A 20 17.92 0.54 24.67
C ASP A 20 16.61 -0.27 24.77
N SER A 21 15.52 0.21 24.16
CA SER A 21 14.21 -0.46 24.11
C SER A 21 13.75 -0.69 22.66
N ILE A 22 14.68 -0.90 21.71
CA ILE A 22 14.37 -1.11 20.29
C ILE A 22 13.42 -2.29 20.11
N HIS A 23 13.65 -3.38 20.86
CA HIS A 23 12.82 -4.58 20.81
C HIS A 23 11.39 -4.36 21.33
N ASP A 24 11.18 -3.35 22.19
CA ASP A 24 9.86 -2.98 22.71
C ASP A 24 9.17 -1.92 21.85
N SER A 25 9.80 -1.46 20.77
CA SER A 25 9.19 -0.45 19.91
C SER A 25 7.94 -1.02 19.24
N LYS A 26 6.82 -0.32 19.37
CA LYS A 26 5.54 -0.71 18.73
C LYS A 26 5.68 -0.95 17.22
N TYR A 27 6.58 -0.22 16.56
CA TYR A 27 6.86 -0.34 15.12
C TYR A 27 7.50 -1.68 14.75
N LEU A 28 8.43 -2.19 15.57
CA LEU A 28 9.06 -3.48 15.31
C LEU A 28 8.27 -4.65 15.90
N LYS A 29 7.46 -4.40 16.92
CA LYS A 29 6.62 -5.42 17.56
C LYS A 29 5.66 -6.07 16.57
N GLU A 30 4.98 -5.29 15.73
CA GLU A 30 4.09 -5.85 14.69
C GLU A 30 4.85 -6.76 13.71
N LEU A 31 6.00 -6.30 13.20
CA LEU A 31 6.84 -7.07 12.28
C LEU A 31 7.41 -8.34 12.96
N TYR A 32 7.75 -8.26 14.24
CA TYR A 32 8.21 -9.40 15.04
C TYR A 32 7.10 -10.43 15.24
N GLU A 33 5.89 -10.01 15.59
CA GLU A 33 4.74 -10.90 15.76
C GLU A 33 4.39 -11.63 14.46
N VAL A 34 4.40 -10.91 13.33
CA VAL A 34 4.22 -11.49 11.99
C VAL A 34 5.31 -12.51 11.67
N ARG A 35 6.58 -12.16 11.87
CA ARG A 35 7.70 -13.06 11.60
C ARG A 35 7.59 -14.33 12.45
N LYS A 36 7.33 -14.18 13.75
CA LYS A 36 7.17 -15.28 14.69
C LYS A 36 6.01 -16.21 14.31
N PHE A 37 4.91 -15.65 13.78
CA PHE A 37 3.82 -16.45 13.22
C PHE A 37 4.30 -17.31 12.05
N TYR A 38 5.00 -16.73 11.07
CA TYR A 38 5.52 -17.50 9.93
C TYR A 38 6.57 -18.53 10.32
N GLU A 39 7.42 -18.23 11.30
CA GLU A 39 8.39 -19.16 11.86
C GLU A 39 7.73 -20.38 12.53
N SER A 40 6.50 -20.25 13.01
CA SER A 40 5.75 -21.35 13.63
C SER A 40 5.12 -22.33 12.64
N LEU A 41 5.08 -21.99 11.34
CA LEU A 41 4.42 -22.80 10.31
C LEU A 41 5.37 -23.81 9.67
N ASP A 42 4.84 -24.95 9.25
CA ASP A 42 5.56 -25.93 8.44
C ASP A 42 5.98 -25.35 7.09
N ARG A 43 7.10 -25.86 6.57
CA ARG A 43 7.70 -25.38 5.31
C ARG A 43 6.71 -25.42 4.14
N ASP A 44 5.94 -26.50 4.02
CA ASP A 44 5.02 -26.69 2.89
C ASP A 44 3.86 -25.68 2.94
N VAL A 45 3.29 -25.45 4.12
CA VAL A 45 2.24 -24.45 4.34
C VAL A 45 2.78 -23.05 4.07
N LEU A 46 3.96 -22.74 4.59
CA LEU A 46 4.62 -21.45 4.41
C LEU A 46 4.91 -21.16 2.93
N GLN A 47 5.30 -22.19 2.17
CA GLN A 47 5.55 -22.10 0.73
C GLN A 47 4.25 -21.84 -0.07
N LEU A 48 3.12 -22.44 0.34
CA LEU A 48 1.81 -22.13 -0.26
C LEU A 48 1.37 -20.69 0.01
N ILE A 49 1.58 -20.20 1.23
CA ILE A 49 1.29 -18.81 1.60
C ILE A 49 2.14 -17.85 0.76
N TYR A 50 3.44 -18.13 0.61
CA TYR A 50 4.34 -17.36 -0.24
C TYR A 50 3.82 -17.24 -1.68
N TYR A 51 3.43 -18.35 -2.30
CA TYR A 51 2.87 -18.34 -3.65
C TYR A 51 1.55 -17.58 -3.74
N ARG A 52 0.68 -17.70 -2.72
CA ARG A 52 -0.56 -16.94 -2.68
C ARG A 52 -0.29 -15.44 -2.63
N LEU A 53 0.62 -14.99 -1.77
CA LEU A 53 0.96 -13.58 -1.63
C LEU A 53 1.59 -13.00 -2.89
N ILE A 54 2.46 -13.75 -3.57
CA ILE A 54 3.01 -13.34 -4.88
C ILE A 54 1.90 -13.20 -5.91
N LYS A 55 0.97 -14.15 -5.97
CA LYS A 55 -0.17 -14.09 -6.90
C LYS A 55 -1.01 -12.83 -6.66
N GLU A 56 -1.37 -12.54 -5.42
CA GLU A 56 -2.16 -11.34 -5.07
C GLU A 56 -1.39 -10.05 -5.37
N LYS A 57 -0.11 -9.98 -4.99
CA LYS A 57 0.75 -8.81 -5.27
C LYS A 57 0.83 -8.52 -6.77
N ASN A 58 1.03 -9.55 -7.59
CA ASN A 58 1.08 -9.40 -9.05
C ASN A 58 -0.28 -8.96 -9.62
N GLY A 59 -1.39 -9.47 -9.08
CA GLY A 59 -2.73 -9.03 -9.46
C GLY A 59 -3.01 -7.57 -9.11
N SER A 60 -2.52 -7.09 -7.95
CA SER A 60 -2.70 -5.71 -7.51
C SER A 60 -2.06 -4.67 -8.44
N GLY A 61 -1.01 -5.05 -9.18
CA GLY A 61 -0.32 -4.16 -10.13
C GLY A 61 -1.20 -3.63 -11.27
N MET A 62 -2.38 -4.21 -11.48
CA MET A 62 -3.35 -3.70 -12.46
C MET A 62 -4.12 -2.46 -11.97
N ILE A 63 -4.22 -2.23 -10.65
CA ILE A 63 -5.02 -1.14 -10.06
C ILE A 63 -4.55 0.24 -10.57
N PRO A 64 -3.24 0.59 -10.57
CA PRO A 64 -2.77 1.85 -11.14
C PRO A 64 -3.14 2.03 -12.61
N ILE A 65 -3.13 0.95 -13.40
CA ILE A 65 -3.49 0.98 -14.82
C ILE A 65 -4.97 1.35 -14.97
N PHE A 66 -5.86 0.71 -14.22
CA PHE A 66 -7.28 1.04 -14.23
C PHE A 66 -7.55 2.48 -13.79
N VAL A 67 -6.91 2.94 -12.70
CA VAL A 67 -7.07 4.31 -12.21
C VAL A 67 -6.57 5.33 -13.25
N SER A 68 -5.45 5.05 -13.93
CA SER A 68 -4.92 5.90 -15.00
C SER A 68 -5.80 5.98 -16.25
N SER A 69 -6.73 5.04 -16.42
CA SER A 69 -7.67 5.00 -17.55
C SER A 69 -8.90 5.90 -17.33
N ILE A 70 -9.21 6.27 -16.08
CA ILE A 70 -10.39 7.08 -15.74
C ILE A 70 -10.40 8.45 -16.43
N PRO A 71 -9.30 9.22 -16.49
CA PRO A 71 -9.27 10.47 -17.25
C PRO A 71 -9.65 10.31 -18.73
N PHE A 72 -9.25 9.20 -19.36
CA PHE A 72 -9.58 8.93 -20.76
C PHE A 72 -11.08 8.65 -20.94
N LEU A 73 -11.70 7.93 -20.00
CA LEU A 73 -13.16 7.76 -20.01
C LEU A 73 -13.88 9.10 -19.87
N PHE A 74 -13.42 9.98 -18.97
CA PHE A 74 -14.00 11.32 -18.85
C PHE A 74 -13.82 12.17 -20.11
N LEU A 75 -12.71 12.01 -20.83
CA LEU A 75 -12.50 12.66 -22.11
C LEU A 75 -13.51 12.19 -23.16
N ILE A 76 -13.73 10.87 -23.27
CA ILE A 76 -14.69 10.25 -24.20
C ILE A 76 -16.11 10.77 -23.93
N PHE A 77 -16.51 10.88 -22.66
CA PHE A 77 -17.84 11.34 -22.26
C PHE A 77 -17.92 12.84 -21.96
N SER A 78 -16.91 13.62 -22.35
CA SER A 78 -16.73 15.02 -21.95
C SER A 78 -17.96 15.90 -22.21
N GLN A 79 -18.62 15.75 -23.36
CA GLN A 79 -19.82 16.53 -23.70
C GLN A 79 -21.01 16.23 -22.78
N HIS A 80 -21.21 14.96 -22.40
CA HIS A 80 -22.28 14.55 -21.49
C HIS A 80 -21.96 14.97 -20.06
N LEU A 81 -20.71 14.77 -19.63
CA LEU A 81 -20.19 15.27 -18.36
C LEU A 81 -20.33 16.78 -18.24
N GLN A 82 -20.01 17.54 -19.29
CA GLN A 82 -20.14 18.99 -19.26
C GLN A 82 -21.59 19.41 -19.07
N LYS A 83 -22.55 18.78 -19.77
CA LYS A 83 -23.98 19.06 -19.58
C LYS A 83 -24.41 18.82 -18.13
N ILE A 84 -24.01 17.71 -17.52
CA ILE A 84 -24.40 17.35 -16.14
C ILE A 84 -23.70 18.25 -15.10
N LEU A 85 -22.39 18.49 -15.28
CA LEU A 85 -21.56 19.19 -14.30
C LEU A 85 -21.73 20.71 -14.33
N PHE A 86 -22.16 21.28 -15.46
CA PHE A 86 -22.33 22.73 -15.64
C PHE A 86 -23.79 23.19 -15.79
N GLN A 87 -24.79 22.28 -15.80
CA GLN A 87 -26.22 22.64 -15.96
C GLN A 87 -26.77 23.59 -14.90
N GLU A 88 -26.25 23.54 -13.66
CA GLU A 88 -26.67 24.39 -12.52
C GLU A 88 -25.57 25.38 -12.08
N GLY A 89 -24.63 25.71 -12.98
CA GLY A 89 -23.45 26.52 -12.66
C GLY A 89 -22.25 25.70 -12.14
N THR A 90 -21.28 26.34 -11.50
CA THR A 90 -19.97 25.74 -11.15
C THR A 90 -19.98 24.83 -9.91
N ARG A 91 -21.10 24.75 -9.17
CA ARG A 91 -21.20 23.99 -7.90
C ARG A 91 -21.00 22.49 -8.10
N ASN A 92 -21.70 21.90 -9.06
CA ASN A 92 -21.66 20.45 -9.30
C ASN A 92 -20.28 20.01 -9.82
N TRP A 93 -19.63 20.85 -10.63
CA TRP A 93 -18.25 20.67 -11.07
C TRP A 93 -17.24 20.70 -9.91
N MET A 94 -17.34 21.65 -8.97
CA MET A 94 -16.46 21.69 -7.80
C MET A 94 -16.61 20.45 -6.92
N ILE A 95 -17.84 20.04 -6.63
CA ILE A 95 -18.11 18.82 -5.84
C ILE A 95 -17.50 17.60 -6.53
N PHE A 96 -17.70 17.48 -7.84
CA PHE A 96 -17.14 16.38 -8.63
C PHE A 96 -15.61 16.31 -8.53
N ILE A 97 -14.91 17.43 -8.70
CA ILE A 97 -13.44 17.46 -8.62
C ILE A 97 -12.93 17.05 -7.25
N VAL A 98 -13.54 17.59 -6.19
CA VAL A 98 -13.16 17.24 -4.82
C VAL A 98 -13.35 15.74 -4.59
N CYS A 99 -14.54 15.21 -4.90
CA CYS A 99 -14.83 13.79 -4.76
C CYS A 99 -13.87 12.92 -5.60
N TYR A 100 -13.57 13.33 -6.82
CA TYR A 100 -12.69 12.60 -7.73
C TYR A 100 -11.24 12.56 -7.22
N ILE A 101 -10.67 13.71 -6.84
CA ILE A 101 -9.30 13.77 -6.31
C ILE A 101 -9.20 13.02 -5.00
N THR A 102 -10.19 13.16 -4.10
CA THR A 102 -10.21 12.42 -2.84
C THR A 102 -10.31 10.91 -3.10
N GLY A 103 -11.16 10.48 -4.03
CA GLY A 103 -11.32 9.08 -4.41
C GLY A 103 -10.04 8.47 -4.96
N ILE A 104 -9.39 9.14 -5.93
CA ILE A 104 -8.10 8.68 -6.47
C ILE A 104 -7.02 8.66 -5.41
N THR A 105 -6.92 9.72 -4.60
CA THR A 105 -5.90 9.82 -3.56
C THR A 105 -6.06 8.68 -2.56
N ALA A 106 -7.28 8.41 -2.11
CA ALA A 106 -7.58 7.29 -1.22
C ALA A 106 -7.24 5.95 -1.86
N ALA A 107 -7.68 5.71 -3.10
CA ALA A 107 -7.41 4.47 -3.83
C ALA A 107 -5.90 4.20 -3.98
N LEU A 108 -5.12 5.21 -4.39
CA LEU A 108 -3.67 5.10 -4.49
C LEU A 108 -3.03 4.88 -3.13
N PHE A 109 -3.46 5.62 -2.10
CA PHE A 109 -2.94 5.46 -0.75
C PHE A 109 -3.13 4.03 -0.20
N PHE A 110 -4.35 3.48 -0.33
CA PHE A 110 -4.63 2.11 0.07
C PHE A 110 -3.83 1.10 -0.76
N HIS A 111 -3.78 1.27 -2.08
CA HIS A 111 -3.02 0.38 -2.97
C HIS A 111 -1.53 0.33 -2.61
N PHE A 112 -0.88 1.49 -2.44
CA PHE A 112 0.54 1.51 -2.10
C PHE A 112 0.82 0.97 -0.70
N ARG A 113 -0.07 1.22 0.27
CA ARG A 113 0.05 0.67 1.61
C ARG A 113 -0.07 -0.85 1.62
N GLU A 114 -1.05 -1.40 0.90
CA GLU A 114 -1.23 -2.85 0.77
C GLU A 114 -0.05 -3.50 0.04
N ASN A 115 0.42 -2.89 -1.05
CA ASN A 115 1.59 -3.40 -1.78
C ASN A 115 2.87 -3.38 -0.93
N ALA A 116 3.07 -2.35 -0.10
CA ALA A 116 4.19 -2.29 0.84
C ALA A 116 4.11 -3.41 1.88
N TRP A 117 2.92 -3.67 2.43
CA TRP A 117 2.70 -4.71 3.42
C TRP A 117 2.87 -6.12 2.82
N ALA A 118 2.27 -6.39 1.66
CA ALA A 118 2.45 -7.64 0.93
C ALA A 118 3.93 -7.90 0.61
N SER A 119 4.67 -6.87 0.21
CA SER A 119 6.11 -6.98 -0.06
C SER A 119 6.91 -7.33 1.20
N SER A 120 6.59 -6.72 2.34
CA SER A 120 7.22 -7.05 3.62
C SER A 120 7.00 -8.51 4.00
N HIS A 121 5.77 -9.02 3.85
CA HIS A 121 5.43 -10.40 4.17
C HIS A 121 6.13 -11.40 3.25
N ILE A 122 6.17 -11.11 1.95
CA ILE A 122 6.87 -11.94 0.97
C ILE A 122 8.36 -12.05 1.33
N GLU A 123 9.02 -10.95 1.67
CA GLU A 123 10.45 -10.97 2.02
C GLU A 123 10.69 -11.74 3.33
N MET A 124 9.88 -11.52 4.37
CA MET A 124 9.98 -12.29 5.62
C MET A 124 9.86 -13.79 5.41
N ILE A 125 8.86 -14.22 4.61
CA ILE A 125 8.65 -15.64 4.33
C ILE A 125 9.83 -16.20 3.53
N LYS A 126 10.32 -15.44 2.55
CA LYS A 126 11.48 -15.83 1.74
C LYS A 126 12.73 -16.02 2.61
N ASP A 127 13.01 -15.08 3.51
CA ASP A 127 14.12 -15.16 4.46
C ASP A 127 14.00 -16.43 5.33
N ILE A 128 12.82 -16.71 5.90
CA ILE A 128 12.59 -17.92 6.72
C ILE A 128 12.79 -19.20 5.90
N LEU A 129 12.28 -19.25 4.66
CA LEU A 129 12.43 -20.41 3.78
C LEU A 129 13.89 -20.62 3.35
N GLU A 130 14.68 -19.55 3.22
CA GLU A 130 16.12 -19.62 2.92
C GLU A 130 16.93 -20.05 4.15
N GLU A 131 16.62 -19.53 5.34
CA GLU A 131 17.23 -19.93 6.61
C GLU A 131 17.04 -21.44 6.86
N ARG A 132 15.85 -21.99 6.58
CA ARG A 132 15.53 -23.42 6.75
C ARG A 132 16.13 -24.36 5.70
N LYS A 133 16.72 -23.84 4.62
CA LYS A 133 17.42 -24.65 3.61
C LYS A 133 18.90 -24.87 3.94
N LYS A 134 19.46 -24.05 4.82
CA LYS A 134 20.81 -24.22 5.36
C LYS A 134 20.82 -25.31 6.42
#